data_AF-A0A7X8FD66-F1
#
_entry.id   AF-A0A7X8FD66-F1
#
_cell.length_a   1.000
_cell.length_b   1.000
_cell.length_c   1.000
_cell.angle_alpha   90.00
_cell.angle_beta   90.00
_cell.angle_gamma   90.00
#
_symmetry.space_group_name_H-M   'P 1'
#
loop_
_entity.id
_entity.type
_entity.pdbx_description
1 polymer ?
#
loop_
_entity_poly.entity_id
_entity_poly.type
_entity_poly.pdbx_seq_one_letter_code
_entity_poly.pdbx_strand_id
1 'polypeptide(L)'
;MLLGVALTVGIGLIGPAMAMWSDAIFIWEKVTTGNLTGNVLFTKVYAEDNTLPHGEGWGTISTRIDYEDGKKDHKITIDIDREKNKTNWVLNSKIENQGSIPVRFLLPTVMADNVLDVEYDLPNKVIDPGKKGLDPGDAVEGQIRIKLNNDVPGTYQFQIEVKCIQWNAYNDDPWWWKDTLHIYGTVVVEEPPELPEAS
;
A
#
# COMPACT_ATOMS: atom_id res chain seq x y z
N MET A 1 -20.72 -54.81 15.10
CA MET A 1 -21.34 -53.66 14.40
C MET A 1 -22.40 -53.07 15.31
N LEU A 2 -22.10 -51.99 16.04
CA LEU A 2 -22.86 -50.74 16.07
C LEU A 2 -22.15 -49.75 17.01
N LEU A 3 -21.97 -48.54 16.50
CA LEU A 3 -21.47 -47.32 17.14
C LEU A 3 -22.49 -46.82 18.18
N GLY A 4 -22.04 -46.11 19.24
CA GLY A 4 -22.97 -45.43 20.14
C GLY A 4 -22.31 -44.56 21.21
N VAL A 5 -22.06 -43.30 20.85
CA VAL A 5 -21.57 -42.17 21.67
C VAL A 5 -22.54 -41.83 22.82
N ALA A 6 -22.03 -41.49 24.01
CA ALA A 6 -22.63 -40.45 24.87
C ALA A 6 -21.64 -39.98 25.94
N LEU A 7 -21.06 -38.79 25.72
CA LEU A 7 -20.43 -37.96 26.74
C LEU A 7 -21.32 -37.90 27.98
N THR A 8 -20.85 -38.51 29.05
CA THR A 8 -21.47 -38.42 30.37
C THR A 8 -20.78 -37.26 31.11
N VAL A 9 -21.57 -36.56 31.92
CA VAL A 9 -21.21 -35.49 32.88
C VAL A 9 -21.44 -34.07 32.35
N GLY A 10 -22.54 -33.48 32.81
CA GLY A 10 -22.79 -32.04 32.66
C GLY A 10 -24.24 -31.58 32.80
N ILE A 11 -25.24 -32.47 32.89
CA ILE A 11 -26.62 -32.07 33.20
C ILE A 11 -26.80 -32.11 34.72
N GLY A 12 -26.33 -31.07 35.39
CA GLY A 12 -26.42 -30.96 36.83
C GLY A 12 -26.20 -29.53 37.26
N LEU A 13 -27.12 -28.64 36.83
CA LEU A 13 -27.48 -27.35 37.45
C LEU A 13 -28.46 -26.61 36.51
N ILE A 14 -29.58 -27.25 36.15
CA ILE A 14 -30.78 -26.50 35.71
C ILE A 14 -31.59 -26.24 36.98
N GLY A 15 -31.15 -25.23 37.74
CA GLY A 15 -31.98 -24.55 38.74
C GLY A 15 -32.42 -23.21 38.15
N PRO A 16 -33.67 -22.78 38.33
CA PRO A 16 -34.25 -21.68 37.56
C PRO A 16 -33.72 -20.34 38.08
N ALA A 17 -32.56 -19.91 37.59
CA ALA A 17 -32.14 -18.53 37.72
C ALA A 17 -32.75 -17.77 36.54
N MET A 18 -33.90 -17.16 36.80
CA MET A 18 -34.37 -15.88 36.25
C MET A 18 -33.55 -15.40 35.05
N ALA A 19 -34.20 -15.27 33.88
CA ALA A 19 -33.66 -14.55 32.73
C ALA A 19 -33.28 -13.12 33.16
N MET A 20 -32.05 -12.95 33.63
CA MET A 20 -31.43 -11.65 33.81
C MET A 20 -31.01 -11.25 32.41
N TRP A 21 -31.84 -10.41 31.78
CA TRP A 21 -31.38 -9.58 30.67
C TRP A 21 -30.19 -8.78 31.21
N SER A 22 -29.00 -9.28 30.96
CA SER A 22 -27.74 -8.60 31.20
C SER A 22 -27.34 -7.95 29.88
N ASP A 23 -27.36 -6.62 29.83
CA ASP A 23 -26.74 -5.84 28.74
C ASP A 23 -25.20 -5.95 28.75
N ALA A 24 -24.63 -6.75 29.65
CA ALA A 24 -23.19 -6.96 29.77
C ALA A 24 -22.79 -8.36 29.27
N ILE A 25 -21.94 -8.37 28.25
CA ILE A 25 -21.14 -9.52 27.84
C ILE A 25 -19.86 -9.51 28.69
N PHE A 26 -19.65 -10.54 29.48
CA PHE A 26 -18.42 -10.73 30.23
C PHE A 26 -17.53 -11.75 29.50
N ILE A 27 -16.47 -11.28 28.86
CA ILE A 27 -15.46 -12.14 28.23
C ILE A 27 -14.34 -12.37 29.25
N TRP A 28 -14.31 -13.56 29.85
CA TRP A 28 -13.27 -14.00 30.79
C TRP A 28 -12.13 -14.74 30.06
N GLU A 29 -11.73 -14.21 28.91
CA GLU A 29 -10.65 -14.74 28.09
C GLU A 29 -9.72 -13.61 27.63
N LYS A 30 -8.45 -13.96 27.37
CA LYS A 30 -7.50 -13.01 26.79
C LYS A 30 -7.91 -12.72 25.35
N VAL A 31 -8.63 -11.62 25.14
CA VAL A 31 -8.97 -11.12 23.80
C VAL A 31 -7.69 -10.67 23.11
N THR A 32 -7.26 -11.41 22.10
CA THR A 32 -6.15 -11.01 21.23
C THR A 32 -6.74 -10.16 20.11
N THR A 33 -6.59 -8.84 20.21
CA THR A 33 -6.93 -7.93 19.12
C THR A 33 -5.87 -8.03 18.04
N GLY A 34 -6.25 -7.98 16.77
CA GLY A 34 -5.31 -8.10 15.66
C GLY A 34 -4.29 -6.95 15.55
N ASN A 35 -3.33 -7.10 14.64
CA ASN A 35 -2.30 -6.10 14.35
C ASN A 35 -2.38 -5.64 12.88
N LEU A 36 -2.19 -4.33 12.66
CA LEU A 36 -2.22 -3.71 11.33
C LEU A 36 -1.02 -2.79 11.14
N THR A 37 -0.81 -1.80 12.02
CA THR A 37 0.22 -0.77 11.85
C THR A 37 1.61 -1.37 11.72
N GLY A 38 2.32 -1.00 10.65
CA GLY A 38 3.64 -1.51 10.31
C GLY A 38 3.62 -2.85 9.57
N ASN A 39 2.46 -3.39 9.19
CA ASN A 39 2.35 -4.73 8.57
C ASN A 39 1.70 -4.72 7.19
N VAL A 40 1.36 -3.57 6.64
CA VAL A 40 1.02 -3.46 5.22
C VAL A 40 2.25 -2.95 4.50
N LEU A 41 2.79 -3.73 3.56
CA LEU A 41 4.15 -3.56 3.05
C LEU A 41 4.19 -3.51 1.54
N PHE A 42 5.11 -2.73 0.97
CA PHE A 42 5.52 -2.93 -0.42
C PHE A 42 6.41 -4.18 -0.53
N THR A 43 6.08 -5.08 -1.44
CA THR A 43 6.85 -6.32 -1.65
C THR A 43 7.56 -6.35 -2.99
N LYS A 44 7.11 -5.53 -3.94
CA LYS A 44 7.71 -5.44 -5.26
C LYS A 44 7.45 -4.08 -5.90
N VAL A 45 8.40 -3.60 -6.67
CA VAL A 45 8.26 -2.50 -7.62
C VAL A 45 8.98 -2.88 -8.90
N TYR A 46 8.35 -2.67 -10.06
CA TYR A 46 8.89 -3.10 -11.35
C TYR A 46 8.30 -2.29 -12.51
N ALA A 47 9.05 -2.11 -13.59
CA ALA A 47 8.52 -1.50 -14.82
C ALA A 47 7.52 -2.42 -15.53
N GLU A 48 6.63 -1.86 -16.36
CA GLU A 48 5.64 -2.63 -17.13
C GLU A 48 6.28 -3.75 -17.97
N ASP A 49 7.45 -3.49 -18.56
CA ASP A 49 8.24 -4.46 -19.33
C ASP A 49 9.13 -5.38 -18.47
N ASN A 50 9.07 -5.24 -17.14
CA ASN A 50 9.95 -5.90 -16.17
C ASN A 50 11.45 -5.62 -16.34
N THR A 51 11.83 -4.52 -16.99
CA THR A 51 13.24 -4.19 -17.22
C THR A 51 13.71 -3.00 -16.39
N LEU A 52 14.50 -3.29 -15.35
CA LEU A 52 15.19 -2.28 -14.52
C LEU A 52 16.60 -2.80 -14.16
N PRO A 53 17.62 -1.93 -14.08
CA PRO A 53 17.80 -0.66 -14.80
C PRO A 53 18.52 -0.99 -16.13
N HIS A 54 17.93 -0.73 -17.30
CA HIS A 54 18.64 -1.03 -18.54
C HIS A 54 19.90 -0.15 -18.68
N GLY A 55 21.02 -0.82 -18.95
CA GLY A 55 22.37 -0.25 -18.93
C GLY A 55 22.78 0.50 -20.19
N GLU A 56 23.85 1.26 -19.99
CA GLU A 56 24.71 1.98 -20.94
C GLU A 56 24.01 2.71 -22.10
N GLY A 57 23.42 3.86 -21.76
CA GLY A 57 23.63 5.04 -22.59
C GLY A 57 22.59 6.17 -22.50
N TRP A 58 21.33 5.92 -22.16
CA TRP A 58 20.27 6.90 -22.45
C TRP A 58 19.09 6.77 -21.46
N GLY A 59 19.15 7.50 -20.34
CA GLY A 59 18.12 7.57 -19.28
C GLY A 59 17.99 6.32 -18.41
N THR A 60 17.88 6.49 -17.08
CA THR A 60 17.80 5.37 -16.13
C THR A 60 16.62 5.52 -15.19
N ILE A 61 15.88 4.44 -14.99
CA ILE A 61 14.90 4.34 -13.90
C ILE A 61 15.52 3.47 -12.81
N SER A 62 15.66 4.02 -11.62
CA SER A 62 16.06 3.32 -10.41
C SER A 62 14.87 3.25 -9.47
N THR A 63 14.62 2.08 -8.90
CA THR A 63 13.59 1.90 -7.87
C THR A 63 14.15 1.13 -6.70
N ARG A 64 13.70 1.49 -5.48
CA ARG A 64 14.04 0.78 -4.25
C ARG A 64 12.87 0.79 -3.28
N ILE A 65 12.78 -0.28 -2.48
CA ILE A 65 11.87 -0.39 -1.35
C ILE A 65 12.70 -0.25 -0.07
N ASP A 66 12.35 0.72 0.76
CA ASP A 66 13.12 1.12 1.93
C ASP A 66 12.27 1.13 3.21
N TYR A 67 12.97 1.29 4.33
CA TYR A 67 12.40 1.61 5.63
C TYR A 67 11.96 3.07 5.71
N GLU A 68 10.94 3.32 6.52
CA GLU A 68 10.46 4.66 6.83
C GLU A 68 9.87 4.68 8.24
N ASP A 69 10.27 5.66 9.04
CA ASP A 69 9.80 5.84 10.43
C ASP A 69 9.87 4.57 11.29
N GLY A 70 10.92 3.77 11.09
CA GLY A 70 11.13 2.49 11.79
C GLY A 70 10.26 1.34 11.27
N LYS A 71 9.46 1.56 10.24
CA LYS A 71 8.65 0.53 9.57
C LYS A 71 9.37 0.02 8.33
N LYS A 72 9.46 -1.31 8.20
CA LYS A 72 10.12 -1.98 7.08
C LYS A 72 9.28 -1.87 5.82
N ASP A 73 9.90 -1.69 4.66
CA ASP A 73 9.25 -1.76 3.34
C ASP A 73 8.02 -0.83 3.18
N HIS A 74 8.03 0.31 3.88
CA HIS A 74 6.93 1.28 3.86
C HIS A 74 7.09 2.38 2.81
N LYS A 75 8.26 2.44 2.18
CA LYS A 75 8.61 3.47 1.22
C LYS A 75 9.11 2.87 -0.09
N ILE A 76 8.57 3.35 -1.21
CA ILE A 76 9.22 3.21 -2.52
C ILE A 76 9.93 4.53 -2.84
N THR A 77 11.19 4.45 -3.30
CA THR A 77 11.86 5.59 -3.97
C THR A 77 11.98 5.28 -5.46
N ILE A 78 11.65 6.25 -6.32
CA ILE A 78 11.72 6.18 -7.78
C ILE A 78 12.57 7.33 -8.28
N ASP A 79 13.73 7.04 -8.86
CA ASP A 79 14.59 8.04 -9.47
C ASP A 79 14.61 7.83 -10.98
N ILE A 80 14.20 8.84 -11.74
CA ILE A 80 14.13 8.82 -13.19
C ILE A 80 15.11 9.87 -13.71
N ASP A 81 16.13 9.39 -14.39
CA ASP A 81 16.94 10.22 -15.29
C ASP A 81 16.35 10.13 -16.69
N ARG A 82 15.89 11.26 -17.21
CA ARG A 82 15.07 11.30 -18.42
C ARG A 82 15.91 11.03 -19.67
N GLU A 83 15.45 10.07 -20.48
CA GLU A 83 15.87 9.94 -21.87
C GLU A 83 15.25 11.02 -22.76
N LYS A 84 16.02 11.53 -23.73
CA LYS A 84 15.55 12.49 -24.73
C LYS A 84 14.25 12.03 -25.39
N ASN A 85 13.24 12.90 -25.41
CA ASN A 85 11.89 12.64 -25.93
C ASN A 85 11.03 11.64 -25.14
N LYS A 86 11.53 11.05 -24.05
CA LYS A 86 10.70 10.26 -23.14
C LYS A 86 10.04 11.16 -22.13
N THR A 87 8.71 11.09 -22.06
CA THR A 87 7.90 11.94 -21.18
C THR A 87 6.92 11.15 -20.33
N ASN A 88 6.79 9.84 -20.54
CA ASN A 88 5.85 8.99 -19.82
C ASN A 88 6.55 7.74 -19.28
N TRP A 89 6.19 7.35 -18.06
CA TRP A 89 6.68 6.15 -17.39
C TRP A 89 5.53 5.45 -16.67
N VAL A 90 5.52 4.12 -16.75
CA VAL A 90 4.55 3.26 -16.08
C VAL A 90 5.31 2.22 -15.25
N LEU A 91 5.01 2.19 -13.97
CA LEU A 91 5.58 1.25 -13.00
C LEU A 91 4.44 0.52 -12.29
N ASN A 92 4.68 -0.71 -11.87
CA ASN A 92 3.77 -1.48 -11.06
C ASN A 92 4.38 -1.68 -9.68
N SER A 93 3.54 -1.63 -8.65
CA SER A 93 3.89 -1.94 -7.27
C SER A 93 3.05 -3.12 -6.79
N LYS A 94 3.56 -3.85 -5.80
CA LYS A 94 2.83 -4.90 -5.10
C LYS A 94 2.79 -4.56 -3.62
N ILE A 95 1.59 -4.55 -3.05
CA ILE A 95 1.34 -4.35 -1.62
C ILE A 95 0.81 -5.64 -1.03
N GLU A 96 1.33 -6.05 0.11
CA GLU A 96 0.91 -7.25 0.84
C GLU A 96 0.45 -6.87 2.26
N ASN A 97 -0.63 -7.50 2.71
CA ASN A 97 -1.09 -7.37 4.08
C ASN A 97 -0.49 -8.49 4.94
N GLN A 98 0.59 -8.21 5.65
CA GLN A 98 1.19 -9.12 6.63
C GLN A 98 0.64 -8.92 8.06
N GLY A 99 -0.39 -8.09 8.21
CA GLY A 99 -1.14 -7.96 9.45
C GLY A 99 -1.98 -9.20 9.74
N SER A 100 -2.79 -9.12 10.79
CA SER A 100 -3.68 -10.21 11.19
C SER A 100 -5.16 -9.88 10.97
N ILE A 101 -5.47 -8.76 10.33
CA ILE A 101 -6.83 -8.33 10.00
C ILE A 101 -6.91 -7.83 8.55
N PRO A 102 -8.08 -7.90 7.91
CA PRO A 102 -8.27 -7.32 6.58
C PRO A 102 -8.19 -5.78 6.62
N VAL A 103 -7.71 -5.20 5.52
CA VAL A 103 -7.58 -3.75 5.36
C VAL A 103 -8.29 -3.25 4.10
N ARG A 104 -8.64 -1.97 4.09
CA ARG A 104 -9.06 -1.26 2.88
C ARG A 104 -8.18 -0.03 2.68
N PHE A 105 -7.95 0.33 1.43
CA PHE A 105 -7.19 1.51 1.07
C PHE A 105 -8.13 2.70 0.89
N LEU A 106 -7.66 3.89 1.27
CA LEU A 106 -8.28 5.13 0.83
C LEU A 106 -7.77 5.46 -0.58
N LEU A 107 -8.46 6.40 -1.24
CA LEU A 107 -7.95 6.96 -2.48
C LEU A 107 -6.55 7.54 -2.23
N PRO A 108 -5.53 7.16 -3.04
CA PRO A 108 -4.19 7.70 -2.91
C PRO A 108 -4.17 9.22 -3.05
N THR A 109 -3.37 9.88 -2.21
CA THR A 109 -3.13 11.33 -2.30
C THR A 109 -1.84 11.57 -3.06
N VAL A 110 -1.88 12.37 -4.12
CA VAL A 110 -0.69 12.73 -4.91
C VAL A 110 -0.32 14.18 -4.67
N MET A 111 0.96 14.42 -4.45
CA MET A 111 1.60 15.73 -4.35
C MET A 111 2.75 15.76 -5.34
N ALA A 112 2.67 16.57 -6.40
CA ALA A 112 3.68 16.60 -7.46
C ALA A 112 3.95 18.04 -7.90
N ASP A 113 5.14 18.29 -8.43
CA ASP A 113 5.45 19.53 -9.12
C ASP A 113 4.49 19.74 -10.30
N ASN A 114 4.12 21.00 -10.58
CA ASN A 114 3.11 21.36 -11.59
C ASN A 114 3.38 20.85 -13.01
N VAL A 115 4.62 20.46 -13.32
CA VAL A 115 5.01 19.94 -14.62
C VAL A 115 4.88 18.42 -14.71
N LEU A 116 4.62 17.76 -13.59
CA LEU A 116 4.40 16.32 -13.47
C LEU A 116 2.91 16.04 -13.31
N ASP A 117 2.40 15.14 -14.14
CA ASP A 117 1.10 14.51 -13.99
C ASP A 117 1.33 13.09 -13.48
N VAL A 118 0.95 12.83 -12.22
CA VAL A 118 1.26 11.59 -11.51
C VAL A 118 -0.04 10.97 -11.01
N GLU A 119 -0.23 9.70 -11.32
CA GLU A 119 -1.38 8.92 -10.89
C GLU A 119 -0.91 7.62 -10.22
N TYR A 120 -1.68 7.18 -9.22
CA TYR A 120 -1.52 5.85 -8.65
C TYR A 120 -2.86 5.19 -8.45
N ASP A 121 -3.06 4.09 -9.17
CA ASP A 121 -4.30 3.33 -9.16
C ASP A 121 -4.15 2.04 -8.36
N LEU A 122 -5.13 1.78 -7.50
CA LEU A 122 -5.35 0.49 -6.88
C LEU A 122 -6.70 -0.09 -7.35
N PRO A 123 -6.85 -1.42 -7.45
CA PRO A 123 -8.11 -2.05 -7.83
C PRO A 123 -9.27 -1.68 -6.88
N ASN A 124 -10.43 -1.35 -7.45
CA ASN A 124 -11.64 -0.97 -6.67
C ASN A 124 -12.02 -1.99 -5.59
N LYS A 125 -11.67 -3.28 -5.76
CA LYS A 125 -11.91 -4.33 -4.75
C LYS A 125 -11.27 -4.04 -3.38
N VAL A 126 -10.19 -3.25 -3.34
CA VAL A 126 -9.49 -2.88 -2.10
C VAL A 126 -9.75 -1.44 -1.65
N ILE A 127 -10.39 -0.61 -2.47
CA ILE A 127 -10.72 0.81 -2.16
C ILE A 127 -12.20 0.95 -1.74
N ASP A 128 -13.11 0.35 -2.50
CA ASP A 128 -14.54 0.61 -2.37
C ASP A 128 -15.07 0.13 -1.00
N PRO A 129 -15.81 0.99 -0.26
CA PRO A 129 -16.46 0.60 0.98
C PRO A 129 -17.40 -0.60 0.78
N GLY A 130 -17.38 -1.56 1.71
CA GLY A 130 -18.23 -2.75 1.66
C GLY A 130 -17.74 -3.85 0.71
N LYS A 131 -16.58 -3.69 0.06
CA LYS A 131 -15.85 -4.80 -0.56
C LYS A 131 -15.00 -5.53 0.48
N LYS A 132 -14.50 -6.70 0.09
CA LYS A 132 -13.69 -7.61 0.94
C LYS A 132 -12.42 -6.94 1.48
N GLY A 133 -11.89 -5.93 0.78
CA GLY A 133 -10.60 -5.33 1.10
C GLY A 133 -9.45 -6.26 0.71
N LEU A 134 -8.34 -6.16 1.43
CA LEU A 134 -7.16 -7.01 1.32
C LEU A 134 -7.00 -7.84 2.61
N ASP A 135 -7.21 -9.15 2.51
CA ASP A 135 -7.10 -10.07 3.64
C ASP A 135 -5.64 -10.27 4.09
N PRO A 136 -5.42 -10.72 5.34
CA PRO A 136 -4.11 -11.17 5.80
C PRO A 136 -3.50 -12.24 4.89
N GLY A 137 -2.26 -12.03 4.46
CA GLY A 137 -1.52 -12.89 3.54
C GLY A 137 -1.84 -12.68 2.05
N ASP A 138 -2.87 -11.90 1.72
CA ASP A 138 -3.16 -11.54 0.33
C ASP A 138 -2.31 -10.34 -0.12
N ALA A 139 -2.16 -10.23 -1.44
CA ALA A 139 -1.49 -9.10 -2.08
C ALA A 139 -2.35 -8.46 -3.18
N VAL A 140 -2.08 -7.19 -3.43
CA VAL A 140 -2.70 -6.40 -4.49
C VAL A 140 -1.61 -5.67 -5.29
N GLU A 141 -1.82 -5.55 -6.59
CA GLU A 141 -0.95 -4.77 -7.46
C GLU A 141 -1.56 -3.38 -7.67
N GLY A 142 -0.71 -2.37 -7.65
CA GLY A 142 -1.03 -0.99 -8.02
C GLY A 142 -0.22 -0.55 -9.22
N GLN A 143 -0.71 0.44 -9.94
CA GLN A 143 -0.03 1.00 -11.11
C GLN A 143 0.26 2.48 -10.90
N ILE A 144 1.52 2.86 -11.06
CA ILE A 144 2.05 4.22 -10.98
C ILE A 144 2.24 4.73 -12.40
N ARG A 145 1.61 5.85 -12.76
CA ARG A 145 1.82 6.52 -14.05
C ARG A 145 2.41 7.90 -13.80
N ILE A 146 3.49 8.22 -14.50
CA ILE A 146 4.21 9.49 -14.38
C ILE A 146 4.32 10.08 -15.77
N LYS A 147 3.90 11.33 -15.93
CA LYS A 147 4.00 12.08 -17.18
C LYS A 147 4.61 13.45 -16.93
N LEU A 148 5.67 13.75 -17.67
CA LEU A 148 6.32 15.05 -17.68
C LEU A 148 5.74 15.89 -18.84
N ASN A 149 5.26 17.09 -18.50
CA ASN A 149 4.58 17.99 -19.44
C ASN A 149 5.48 19.12 -19.97
N ASN A 150 6.78 19.11 -19.65
CA ASN A 150 7.72 20.09 -20.18
C ASN A 150 9.08 19.46 -20.56
N ASP A 151 9.92 20.26 -21.22
CA ASP A 151 11.29 19.89 -21.58
C ASP A 151 12.34 20.79 -20.90
N VAL A 152 11.92 21.55 -19.89
CA VAL A 152 12.83 22.48 -19.21
C VAL A 152 13.80 21.67 -18.35
N PRO A 153 15.12 21.90 -18.47
CA PRO A 153 16.10 21.27 -17.60
C PRO A 153 15.81 21.57 -16.13
N GLY A 154 15.95 20.56 -15.29
CA GLY A 154 15.62 20.67 -13.87
C GLY A 154 15.36 19.33 -13.21
N THR A 155 15.14 19.39 -11.90
CA THR A 155 14.77 18.25 -11.08
C THR A 155 13.36 18.46 -10.56
N TYR A 156 12.47 17.53 -10.84
CA TYR A 156 11.08 17.56 -10.45
C TYR A 156 10.75 16.43 -9.48
N GLN A 157 9.90 16.70 -8.51
CA GLN A 157 9.60 15.77 -7.42
C GLN A 157 8.11 15.47 -7.32
N PHE A 158 7.82 14.27 -6.82
CA PHE A 158 6.48 13.86 -6.44
C PHE A 158 6.49 12.95 -5.21
N GLN A 159 5.35 12.92 -4.52
CA GLN A 159 5.06 12.06 -3.39
C GLN A 159 3.63 11.53 -3.53
N ILE A 160 3.46 10.24 -3.24
CA ILE A 160 2.16 9.57 -3.20
C ILE A 160 1.98 8.97 -1.81
N GLU A 161 0.88 9.32 -1.15
CA GLU A 161 0.48 8.72 0.12
C GLU A 161 -0.59 7.66 -0.12
N VAL A 162 -0.31 6.44 0.33
CA VAL A 162 -1.20 5.30 0.21
C VAL A 162 -1.63 4.90 1.62
N LYS A 163 -2.73 5.48 2.08
CA LYS A 163 -3.30 5.20 3.41
C LYS A 163 -4.19 3.96 3.37
N CYS A 164 -4.02 3.08 4.35
CA CYS A 164 -4.93 1.97 4.60
C CYS A 164 -5.49 2.04 6.02
N ILE A 165 -6.69 1.51 6.18
CA ILE A 165 -7.40 1.41 7.46
C ILE A 165 -8.01 0.02 7.58
N GLN A 166 -8.34 -0.40 8.79
CA GLN A 166 -9.06 -1.66 9.00
C GLN A 166 -10.35 -1.69 8.16
N TRP A 167 -10.66 -2.86 7.58
CA TRP A 167 -11.72 -3.00 6.57
C TRP A 167 -13.11 -2.52 7.04
N ASN A 168 -13.43 -2.69 8.33
CA ASN A 168 -14.70 -2.32 8.93
C ASN A 168 -14.72 -0.91 9.55
N ALA A 169 -13.64 -0.13 9.41
CA ALA A 169 -13.64 1.26 9.84
C ALA A 169 -14.59 2.08 8.95
N TYR A 170 -15.44 2.86 9.58
CA TYR A 170 -16.40 3.74 8.88
C TYR A 170 -15.70 4.95 8.23
N ASN A 171 -14.64 5.45 8.86
CA ASN A 171 -13.85 6.62 8.45
C ASN A 171 -12.37 6.42 8.84
N ASP A 172 -11.54 7.46 8.66
CA ASP A 172 -10.12 7.44 9.02
C ASP A 172 -9.82 8.12 10.38
N ASP A 173 -10.80 8.08 11.29
CA ASP A 173 -10.68 8.66 12.63
C ASP A 173 -9.47 8.09 13.39
N PRO A 174 -8.88 8.86 14.33
CA PRO A 174 -7.67 8.48 15.05
C PRO A 174 -7.77 7.18 15.85
N TRP A 175 -8.98 6.74 16.18
CA TRP A 175 -9.25 5.56 16.99
C TRP A 175 -9.20 4.25 16.19
N TRP A 176 -9.18 4.33 14.85
CA TRP A 176 -9.08 3.17 13.99
C TRP A 176 -7.63 2.81 13.70
N TRP A 177 -7.35 1.52 13.57
CA TRP A 177 -6.05 1.09 13.10
C TRP A 177 -5.83 1.53 11.65
N LYS A 178 -4.68 2.16 11.43
CA LYS A 178 -4.27 2.69 10.14
C LYS A 178 -2.80 2.45 9.88
N ASP A 179 -2.46 2.45 8.60
CA ASP A 179 -1.09 2.50 8.11
C ASP A 179 -1.01 3.45 6.93
N THR A 180 0.19 3.97 6.70
CA THR A 180 0.47 4.81 5.53
C THR A 180 1.76 4.33 4.90
N LEU A 181 1.66 4.05 3.62
CA LEU A 181 2.78 3.76 2.73
C LEU A 181 3.09 5.01 1.90
N HIS A 182 4.36 5.23 1.57
CA HIS A 182 4.79 6.37 0.77
C HIS A 182 5.52 5.94 -0.50
N ILE A 183 5.29 6.68 -1.58
CA ILE A 183 6.07 6.56 -2.81
C ILE A 183 6.64 7.94 -3.07
N TYR A 184 7.96 8.05 -3.08
CA TYR A 184 8.66 9.28 -3.46
C TYR A 184 9.28 9.07 -4.82
N GLY A 185 9.31 10.13 -5.63
CA GLY A 185 10.16 10.09 -6.79
C GLY A 185 10.66 11.42 -7.29
N THR A 186 11.69 11.29 -8.11
CA THR A 186 12.44 12.37 -8.72
C THR A 186 12.53 12.14 -10.22
N VAL A 187 12.29 13.16 -11.03
CA VAL A 187 12.50 13.17 -12.48
C VAL A 187 13.54 14.24 -12.80
N VAL A 188 14.68 13.84 -13.35
CA VAL A 188 15.76 14.74 -13.76
C VAL A 188 15.70 14.92 -15.28
N VAL A 189 15.71 16.18 -15.72
CA VAL A 189 15.87 16.58 -17.12
C VAL A 189 17.21 17.29 -17.26
N GLU A 190 18.15 16.66 -17.98
CA GLU A 190 19.48 17.24 -18.19
C GLU A 190 19.46 18.44 -19.14
N GLU A 191 20.42 19.35 -18.97
CA GLU A 191 20.66 20.43 -19.92
C GLU A 191 21.22 19.87 -21.24
N PRO A 192 20.82 20.42 -22.40
CA PRO A 192 21.44 20.05 -23.67
C PRO A 192 22.95 20.34 -23.61
N PRO A 193 23.82 19.47 -24.15
CA PRO A 193 25.26 19.74 -24.17
C PRO A 193 25.52 21.04 -24.94
N GLU A 194 26.35 21.91 -24.36
CA GLU A 194 26.84 23.11 -25.04
C GLU A 194 27.53 22.68 -26.34
N LEU A 195 27.09 23.23 -27.49
CA LEU A 195 27.78 23.03 -28.75
C LEU A 195 29.19 23.64 -28.60
N PRO A 196 30.27 22.94 -28.99
CA PRO A 196 31.59 23.54 -28.98
C PRO A 196 31.55 24.78 -29.87
N GLU A 197 31.98 25.91 -29.33
CA GLU A 197 32.13 27.15 -30.10
C GLU A 197 32.94 26.82 -31.36
N ALA A 198 32.34 27.06 -32.53
CA ALA A 198 33.03 26.90 -33.80
C ALA A 198 34.19 27.90 -33.85
N SER A 199 35.40 27.41 -33.55
CA SER A 199 36.67 28.13 -33.68
C SER A 199 37.10 28.31 -35.13
#